data_AF-A0A836EPB1-F1
#
_entry.id   AF-A0A836EPB1-F1
#
_cell.length_a   1.000
_cell.length_b   1.000
_cell.length_c   1.000
_cell.angle_alpha   90.00
_cell.angle_beta   90.00
_cell.angle_gamma   90.00
#
_symmetry.space_group_name_H-M   'P 1'
#
loop_
_entity.id
_entity.type
_entity.pdbx_description
1 polymer ?
#
loop_
_entity_poly.entity_id
_entity_poly.type
_entity_poly.pdbx_seq_one_letter_code
_entity_poly.pdbx_strand_id
1 'polypeptide(L)'
;MGLCNIECIERIAQYLDVSPGKLQVSDKNVVFIPEYAEKNLPSIQGFSTIVQALVRNSKCSDILGNEKETQALIQQWLEYIVIYINYADVPVNANRILNEFNTIIKDIPYITGTKKTIADVVLYYVLHSIMKELSLQQKAQYIHVSRWFDNIQQEEKLRQDLDLISFNLLHLYN
;
A
#
# COMPACT_ATOMS: atom_id res chain seq x y z
N MET A 1 5.61 2.82 -15.01
CA MET A 1 5.21 1.39 -14.91
C MET A 1 4.43 1.30 -13.62
N GLY A 2 3.24 0.69 -13.60
CA GLY A 2 2.35 0.81 -12.45
C GLY A 2 3.01 0.37 -11.13
N LEU A 3 2.76 1.11 -10.05
CA LEU A 3 3.29 0.84 -8.71
C LEU A 3 2.69 -0.43 -8.08
N CYS A 4 1.52 -0.87 -8.54
CA CYS A 4 0.87 -2.13 -8.16
C CYS A 4 1.43 -3.32 -8.96
N ASN A 5 2.71 -3.63 -8.75
CA ASN A 5 3.45 -4.65 -9.50
C ASN A 5 3.71 -5.93 -8.68
N ILE A 6 4.42 -6.89 -9.27
CA ILE A 6 4.77 -8.17 -8.61
C ILE A 6 5.61 -7.94 -7.35
N GLU A 7 6.62 -7.08 -7.40
CA GLU A 7 7.48 -6.78 -6.25
C GLU A 7 6.65 -6.29 -5.05
N CYS A 8 5.67 -5.41 -5.29
CA CYS A 8 4.76 -4.94 -4.26
C CYS A 8 3.95 -6.09 -3.63
N ILE A 9 3.46 -7.04 -4.44
CA ILE A 9 2.74 -8.24 -3.94
C ILE A 9 3.68 -9.13 -3.13
N GLU A 10 4.92 -9.33 -3.57
CA GLU A 10 5.92 -10.13 -2.86
C GLU A 10 6.23 -9.54 -1.47
N ARG A 11 6.40 -8.22 -1.38
CA ARG A 11 6.59 -7.52 -0.11
C ARG A 11 5.39 -7.67 0.83
N ILE A 12 4.17 -7.54 0.30
CA ILE A 12 2.94 -7.77 1.07
C ILE A 12 2.86 -9.22 1.56
N ALA A 13 3.17 -10.20 0.70
CA ALA A 13 3.16 -11.60 1.06
C ALA A 13 4.18 -11.91 2.17
N GLN A 14 5.39 -11.35 2.06
CA GLN A 14 6.42 -11.45 3.08
C GLN A 14 5.98 -10.82 4.40
N TYR A 15 5.34 -9.64 4.38
CA TYR A 15 4.80 -9.00 5.58
C TYR A 15 3.74 -9.89 6.28
N LEU A 16 2.94 -10.59 5.49
CA LEU A 16 1.87 -11.48 5.96
C LEU A 16 2.37 -12.88 6.34
N ASP A 17 3.68 -13.15 6.23
CA ASP A 17 4.30 -14.47 6.43
C ASP A 17 3.64 -15.59 5.58
N VAL A 18 3.27 -15.27 4.34
CA VAL A 18 2.68 -16.22 3.39
C VAL A 18 3.48 -16.29 2.09
N SER A 19 3.40 -17.43 1.40
CA SER A 19 3.95 -17.56 0.06
C SER A 19 2.98 -16.92 -0.96
N PRO A 20 3.45 -16.01 -1.84
CA PRO A 20 2.61 -15.47 -2.91
C PRO A 20 2.28 -16.49 -4.01
N GLY A 21 2.95 -17.65 -4.03
CA GLY A 21 2.92 -18.59 -5.15
C GLY A 21 3.67 -18.04 -6.37
N LYS A 22 3.58 -18.72 -7.51
CA LYS A 22 4.11 -18.19 -8.78
C LYS A 22 3.28 -16.99 -9.22
N LEU A 23 3.86 -15.80 -9.28
CA LEU A 23 3.19 -14.61 -9.84
C LEU A 23 3.57 -14.45 -11.31
N GLN A 24 2.58 -14.14 -12.16
CA GLN A 24 2.82 -13.84 -13.58
C GLN A 24 2.03 -12.61 -14.01
N VAL A 25 2.52 -11.92 -15.03
CA VAL A 25 1.85 -10.77 -15.64
C VAL A 25 1.30 -11.21 -17.00
N SER A 26 0.02 -10.96 -17.22
CA SER A 26 -0.63 -11.21 -18.53
C SER A 26 -0.32 -10.09 -19.54
N ASP A 27 -0.63 -10.32 -20.81
CA ASP A 27 -0.47 -9.33 -21.89
C ASP A 27 -1.19 -7.99 -21.64
N LYS A 28 -2.17 -7.98 -20.72
CA LYS A 28 -2.93 -6.78 -20.31
C LYS A 28 -2.35 -6.10 -19.07
N ASN A 29 -1.11 -6.42 -18.66
CA ASN A 29 -0.48 -5.96 -17.42
C ASN A 29 -1.26 -6.32 -16.14
N VAL A 30 -2.04 -7.39 -16.17
CA VAL A 30 -2.77 -7.89 -14.99
C VAL A 30 -1.97 -9.01 -14.35
N VAL A 31 -1.67 -8.88 -13.05
CA VAL A 31 -1.01 -9.92 -12.27
C VAL A 31 -2.01 -11.03 -11.93
N PHE A 32 -1.57 -12.29 -12.02
CA PHE A 32 -2.36 -13.48 -11.69
C PHE A 32 -1.50 -14.58 -11.07
N ILE A 33 -2.15 -15.52 -10.38
CA ILE A 33 -1.53 -16.73 -9.81
C ILE A 33 -1.97 -17.96 -10.63
N PRO A 34 -1.08 -18.60 -11.41
CA PRO A 34 -1.42 -19.71 -12.30
C PRO A 34 -1.72 -21.01 -11.55
N GLU A 35 -1.17 -21.21 -10.34
CA GLU A 35 -1.35 -22.43 -9.54
C GLU A 35 -2.82 -22.72 -9.19
N TYR A 36 -3.68 -21.70 -9.15
CA TYR A 36 -5.12 -21.89 -8.99
C TYR A 36 -5.74 -22.53 -10.24
N ALA A 37 -5.32 -22.08 -11.43
CA ALA A 37 -5.76 -22.67 -12.69
C ALA A 37 -5.28 -24.12 -12.84
N GLU A 38 -4.05 -24.42 -12.41
CA GLU A 38 -3.49 -25.78 -12.42
C GLU A 38 -4.28 -26.77 -11.53
N LYS A 39 -5.01 -26.26 -10.53
CA LYS A 39 -5.87 -27.04 -9.62
C LYS A 39 -7.34 -27.07 -10.03
N ASN A 40 -7.68 -26.67 -11.26
CA ASN A 40 -9.07 -26.48 -11.74
C ASN A 40 -9.90 -25.50 -10.88
N LEU A 41 -9.25 -24.62 -10.12
CA LEU A 41 -9.90 -23.52 -9.42
C LEU A 41 -9.92 -22.28 -10.33
N PRO A 42 -10.90 -21.38 -10.16
CA PRO A 42 -10.89 -20.10 -10.87
C PRO A 42 -9.57 -19.37 -10.58
N SER A 43 -8.88 -18.93 -11.63
CA SER A 43 -7.62 -18.20 -11.48
C SER A 43 -7.86 -16.90 -10.71
N ILE A 44 -7.00 -16.64 -9.72
CA ILE A 44 -7.02 -15.38 -8.99
C ILE A 44 -6.21 -14.36 -9.79
N GLN A 45 -6.86 -13.27 -10.19
CA GLN A 45 -6.26 -12.19 -10.97
C GLN A 45 -6.63 -10.82 -10.40
N GLY A 46 -5.75 -9.85 -10.64
CA GLY A 46 -5.91 -8.48 -10.19
C GLY A 46 -5.28 -8.25 -8.81
N PHE A 47 -4.62 -7.09 -8.68
CA PHE A 47 -3.82 -6.75 -7.52
C PHE A 47 -4.61 -6.82 -6.19
N SER A 48 -5.76 -6.13 -6.11
CA SER A 48 -6.60 -6.12 -4.90
C SER A 48 -7.08 -7.53 -4.52
N THR A 49 -7.52 -8.33 -5.49
CA THR A 49 -7.98 -9.71 -5.28
C THR A 49 -6.86 -10.59 -4.72
N ILE A 50 -5.66 -10.47 -5.28
CA ILE A 50 -4.48 -11.21 -4.82
C ILE A 50 -4.14 -10.81 -3.39
N VAL A 51 -4.07 -9.51 -3.07
CA VAL A 51 -3.81 -9.02 -1.71
C VAL A 51 -4.82 -9.59 -0.71
N GLN A 52 -6.11 -9.57 -1.02
CA GLN A 52 -7.14 -10.15 -0.15
C GLN A 52 -6.99 -11.67 0.02
N ALA A 53 -6.61 -12.39 -1.03
CA ALA A 53 -6.34 -13.82 -0.96
C ALA A 53 -5.12 -14.12 -0.06
N LEU A 54 -4.05 -13.32 -0.15
CA LEU A 54 -2.88 -13.44 0.73
C LEU A 54 -3.26 -13.25 2.19
N VAL A 55 -4.04 -12.22 2.52
CA VAL A 55 -4.45 -11.99 3.91
C VAL A 55 -5.31 -13.13 4.44
N ARG A 56 -6.25 -13.66 3.64
CA ARG A 56 -7.08 -14.83 4.03
C ARG A 56 -6.26 -16.08 4.32
N ASN A 57 -5.11 -16.23 3.66
CA ASN A 57 -4.19 -17.35 3.87
C ASN A 57 -3.17 -17.08 5.00
N SER A 58 -3.15 -15.86 5.55
CA SER A 58 -2.23 -15.47 6.62
C SER A 58 -2.80 -15.74 8.00
N LYS A 59 -1.93 -15.76 9.02
CA LYS A 59 -2.34 -15.77 10.43
C LYS A 59 -2.80 -14.40 10.93
N CYS A 60 -2.62 -13.35 10.13
CA CYS A 60 -2.92 -11.96 10.46
C CYS A 60 -4.31 -11.54 9.96
N SER A 61 -5.32 -12.41 10.07
CA SER A 61 -6.66 -12.15 9.51
C SER A 61 -7.32 -10.87 10.03
N ASP A 62 -7.00 -10.45 11.25
CA ASP A 62 -7.53 -9.21 11.86
C ASP A 62 -7.20 -7.94 11.06
N ILE A 63 -6.16 -7.98 10.22
CA ILE A 63 -5.75 -6.83 9.38
C ILE A 63 -6.73 -6.55 8.23
N LEU A 64 -7.66 -7.47 7.94
CA LEU A 64 -8.83 -7.25 7.06
C LEU A 64 -9.99 -6.55 7.76
N GLY A 65 -9.88 -6.27 9.06
CA GLY A 65 -10.97 -5.72 9.85
C GLY A 65 -12.08 -6.74 10.13
N ASN A 66 -12.61 -6.68 11.35
CA ASN A 66 -13.66 -7.61 11.79
C ASN A 66 -15.08 -7.04 11.57
N GLU A 67 -15.18 -5.74 11.32
CA GLU A 67 -16.44 -5.02 11.10
C GLU A 67 -16.68 -4.79 9.61
N LYS A 68 -17.94 -4.89 9.18
CA LYS A 68 -18.32 -4.73 7.76
C LYS A 68 -17.96 -3.36 7.21
N GLU A 69 -18.04 -2.32 8.05
CA GLU A 69 -17.65 -0.96 7.66
C GLU A 69 -16.15 -0.87 7.37
N THR A 70 -15.30 -1.40 8.26
CA THR A 70 -13.85 -1.45 8.03
C THR A 70 -13.51 -2.26 6.78
N GLN A 71 -14.18 -3.39 6.56
CA GLN A 71 -13.98 -4.20 5.36
C GLN A 71 -14.36 -3.44 4.07
N ALA A 72 -15.46 -2.68 4.09
CA ALA A 72 -15.85 -1.85 2.96
C ALA A 72 -14.86 -0.70 2.71
N LEU A 73 -14.36 -0.06 3.77
CA LEU A 73 -13.31 0.97 3.66
C LEU A 73 -12.01 0.39 3.10
N ILE A 74 -11.59 -0.80 3.55
CA ILE A 74 -10.42 -1.49 3.00
C ILE A 74 -10.61 -1.73 1.50
N GLN A 75 -11.76 -2.25 1.08
CA GLN A 75 -12.06 -2.48 -0.33
C GLN A 75 -11.97 -1.18 -1.14
N GLN A 76 -12.59 -0.11 -0.65
CA GLN A 76 -12.56 1.21 -1.28
C GLN A 76 -11.12 1.71 -1.47
N TRP A 77 -10.27 1.58 -0.45
CA TRP A 77 -8.88 2.01 -0.54
C TRP A 77 -8.05 1.15 -1.48
N LEU A 78 -8.24 -0.17 -1.49
CA LEU A 78 -7.56 -1.05 -2.45
C LEU A 78 -7.96 -0.72 -3.89
N GLU A 79 -9.22 -0.37 -4.14
CA GLU A 79 -9.68 0.09 -5.45
C GLU A 79 -9.07 1.44 -5.84
N TYR A 80 -9.08 2.41 -4.93
CA TYR A 80 -8.46 3.73 -5.15
C TYR A 80 -6.97 3.59 -5.46
N ILE A 81 -6.25 2.71 -4.74
CA ILE A 81 -4.84 2.40 -4.99
C ILE A 81 -4.64 1.91 -6.42
N VAL A 82 -5.43 0.92 -6.87
CA VAL A 82 -5.26 0.32 -8.21
C VAL A 82 -5.61 1.31 -9.32
N ILE A 83 -6.64 2.13 -9.14
CA ILE A 83 -7.15 3.05 -10.17
C ILE A 83 -6.33 4.34 -10.26
N TYR A 84 -5.90 4.89 -9.11
CA TYR A 84 -5.26 6.20 -9.05
C TYR A 84 -3.79 6.10 -8.64
N ILE A 85 -3.51 5.50 -7.49
CA ILE A 85 -2.14 5.52 -6.92
C ILE A 85 -1.16 4.68 -7.73
N ASN A 86 -1.65 3.64 -8.41
CA ASN A 86 -0.85 2.85 -9.34
C ASN A 86 -0.14 3.71 -10.40
N TYR A 87 -0.67 4.89 -10.73
CA TYR A 87 -0.11 5.83 -11.72
C TYR A 87 0.53 7.07 -11.08
N ALA A 88 0.83 7.01 -9.79
CA ALA A 88 1.47 8.10 -9.05
C ALA A 88 2.97 8.22 -9.34
N ASP A 89 3.55 7.32 -10.15
CA ASP A 89 4.88 7.48 -10.74
C ASP A 89 4.95 8.69 -11.69
N VAL A 90 3.80 9.18 -12.15
CA VAL A 90 3.68 10.43 -12.90
C VAL A 90 3.58 11.62 -11.94
N PRO A 91 4.48 12.64 -12.00
CA PRO A 91 4.53 13.72 -11.00
C PRO A 91 3.22 14.51 -10.79
N VAL A 92 2.46 14.74 -11.85
CA VAL A 92 1.15 15.44 -11.76
C VAL A 92 0.15 14.61 -10.94
N ASN A 93 0.16 13.29 -11.13
CA ASN A 93 -0.69 12.39 -10.36
C ASN A 93 -0.22 12.31 -8.91
N ALA A 94 1.09 12.20 -8.67
CA ALA A 94 1.67 12.21 -7.33
C ALA A 94 1.21 13.43 -6.52
N ASN A 95 1.35 14.63 -7.08
CA ASN A 95 0.92 15.86 -6.40
C ASN A 95 -0.58 15.86 -6.09
N ARG A 96 -1.42 15.44 -7.03
CA ARG A 96 -2.87 15.35 -6.79
C ARG A 96 -3.20 14.38 -5.66
N ILE A 97 -2.63 13.18 -5.71
CA ILE A 97 -2.85 12.11 -4.74
C ILE A 97 -2.34 12.52 -3.36
N LEU A 98 -1.15 13.11 -3.25
CA LEU A 98 -0.60 13.56 -1.98
C LEU A 98 -1.44 14.68 -1.37
N ASN A 99 -1.98 15.62 -2.16
CA ASN A 99 -2.88 16.66 -1.66
C ASN A 99 -4.22 16.08 -1.14
N GLU A 100 -4.86 15.22 -1.94
CA GLU A 100 -6.10 14.54 -1.55
C GLU A 100 -5.87 13.73 -0.25
N PHE A 101 -4.81 12.93 -0.24
CA PHE A 101 -4.47 12.07 0.89
C PHE A 101 -4.16 12.89 2.15
N ASN A 102 -3.35 13.94 2.05
CA ASN A 102 -3.02 14.82 3.18
C ASN A 102 -4.26 15.44 3.83
N THR A 103 -5.30 15.72 3.04
CA THR A 103 -6.58 16.22 3.55
C THR A 103 -7.35 15.12 4.28
N ILE A 104 -7.44 13.93 3.69
CA ILE A 104 -8.24 12.81 4.22
C ILE A 104 -7.71 12.33 5.58
N ILE A 105 -6.40 12.19 5.73
CA ILE A 105 -5.80 11.66 6.97
C ILE A 105 -5.39 12.72 7.98
N LYS A 106 -5.91 13.94 7.84
CA LYS A 106 -5.63 15.03 8.78
C LYS A 106 -5.95 14.63 10.23
N ASP A 107 -7.12 14.02 10.43
CA ASP A 107 -7.68 13.76 11.77
C ASP A 107 -7.71 12.25 12.13
N ILE A 108 -7.17 11.37 11.27
CA ILE A 108 -7.13 9.92 11.50
C ILE A 108 -5.69 9.39 11.43
N PRO A 109 -5.30 8.44 12.31
CA PRO A 109 -3.94 7.90 12.34
C PRO A 109 -3.68 6.84 11.26
N TYR A 110 -4.72 6.18 10.76
CA TYR A 110 -4.67 5.16 9.71
C TYR A 110 -5.77 5.39 8.68
N ILE A 111 -5.60 4.84 7.49
CA ILE A 111 -6.46 5.13 6.33
C ILE A 111 -7.92 4.69 6.52
N THR A 112 -8.14 3.68 7.36
CA THR A 112 -9.46 3.12 7.67
C THR A 112 -9.95 3.47 9.07
N GLY A 113 -9.29 4.42 9.75
CA GLY A 113 -9.69 4.92 11.07
C GLY A 113 -8.57 4.83 12.10
N THR A 114 -8.85 4.16 13.22
CA THR A 114 -7.98 4.15 14.41
C THR A 114 -7.06 2.93 14.51
N LYS A 115 -7.20 1.95 13.61
CA LYS A 115 -6.38 0.74 13.56
C LYS A 115 -5.74 0.60 12.18
N LYS A 116 -4.49 0.13 12.16
CA LYS A 116 -3.78 -0.23 10.93
C LYS A 116 -4.46 -1.41 10.24
N THR A 117 -4.63 -1.33 8.94
CA THR A 117 -5.22 -2.38 8.11
C THR A 117 -4.36 -2.71 6.90
N ILE A 118 -4.77 -3.70 6.10
CA ILE A 118 -4.03 -4.09 4.89
C ILE A 118 -3.94 -2.92 3.89
N ALA A 119 -4.91 -2.01 3.89
CA ALA A 119 -4.88 -0.82 3.05
C ALA A 119 -3.68 0.08 3.40
N ASP A 120 -3.34 0.26 4.68
CA ASP A 120 -2.16 1.03 5.09
C ASP A 120 -0.86 0.36 4.64
N VAL A 121 -0.77 -0.97 4.77
CA VAL A 121 0.41 -1.75 4.34
C VAL A 121 0.63 -1.61 2.84
N VAL A 122 -0.43 -1.77 2.05
CA VAL A 122 -0.38 -1.63 0.59
C VAL A 122 0.01 -0.21 0.21
N LEU A 123 -0.61 0.80 0.82
CA LEU A 123 -0.30 2.21 0.58
C LEU A 123 1.16 2.53 0.87
N TYR A 124 1.72 1.99 1.95
CA TYR A 124 3.11 2.21 2.31
C TYR A 124 4.06 1.75 1.19
N TYR A 125 3.90 0.52 0.70
CA TYR A 125 4.76 0.01 -0.36
C TYR A 125 4.58 0.77 -1.67
N VAL A 126 3.34 1.06 -2.04
CA VAL A 126 3.03 1.78 -3.29
C VAL A 126 3.55 3.22 -3.26
N LEU A 127 3.54 3.90 -2.10
CA LEU A 127 4.00 5.28 -1.97
C LEU A 127 5.48 5.41 -1.60
N HIS A 128 6.19 4.33 -1.27
CA HIS A 128 7.56 4.41 -0.73
C HIS A 128 8.53 5.17 -1.64
N SER A 129 8.57 4.82 -2.93
CA SER A 129 9.44 5.48 -3.91
C SER A 129 9.13 6.97 -4.03
N ILE A 130 7.85 7.34 -4.07
CA ILE A 130 7.40 8.72 -4.15
C ILE A 130 7.83 9.51 -2.91
N MET A 131 7.58 8.95 -1.72
CA MET A 131 7.90 9.59 -0.44
C MET A 131 9.42 9.76 -0.25
N LYS A 132 10.21 8.84 -0.81
CA LYS A 132 11.68 8.90 -0.79
C LYS A 132 12.22 10.06 -1.62
N GLU A 133 11.57 10.38 -2.74
CA GLU A 133 11.97 11.45 -3.66
C GLU A 133 11.54 12.84 -3.20
N LEU A 134 10.59 12.96 -2.26
CA LEU A 134 10.15 14.25 -1.76
C LEU A 134 11.27 15.00 -1.02
N SER A 135 11.42 16.28 -1.36
CA SER A 135 12.23 17.22 -0.60
C SER A 135 11.65 17.43 0.81
N LEU A 136 12.48 17.96 1.74
CA LEU A 136 12.03 18.30 3.09
C LEU A 136 10.85 19.29 3.07
N GLN A 137 10.86 20.26 2.14
CA GLN A 137 9.79 21.24 1.98
C GLN A 137 8.48 20.58 1.55
N GLN A 138 8.53 19.64 0.61
CA GLN A 138 7.33 18.89 0.19
C GLN A 138 6.81 17.97 1.30
N LYS A 139 7.70 17.32 2.05
CA LYS A 139 7.30 16.52 3.24
C LYS A 139 6.59 17.40 4.27
N ALA A 140 7.05 18.64 4.47
CA ALA A 140 6.39 19.62 5.33
C ALA A 140 5.02 20.06 4.79
N GLN A 141 4.91 20.26 3.47
CA GLN A 141 3.63 20.58 2.81
C GLN A 141 2.61 19.46 3.00
N TYR A 142 3.05 18.20 2.88
CA TYR A 142 2.23 17.01 3.07
C TYR A 142 2.41 16.43 4.48
N ILE A 143 2.26 17.28 5.51
CA ILE A 143 2.55 16.94 6.91
C ILE A 143 1.79 15.73 7.43
N HIS A 144 0.52 15.54 7.06
CA HIS A 144 -0.31 14.44 7.55
C HIS A 144 0.08 13.12 6.88
N VAL A 145 0.40 13.15 5.58
CA VAL A 145 0.97 11.99 4.87
C VAL A 145 2.32 11.64 5.43
N SER A 146 3.17 12.63 5.69
CA SER A 146 4.49 12.44 6.27
C SER A 146 4.41 11.84 7.68
N ARG A 147 3.51 12.33 8.53
CA ARG A 147 3.23 11.76 9.85
C ARG A 147 2.75 10.30 9.74
N TRP A 148 1.79 10.02 8.87
CA TRP A 148 1.28 8.65 8.67
C TRP A 148 2.38 7.72 8.16
N PHE A 149 3.13 8.14 7.15
CA PHE A 149 4.19 7.33 6.57
C PHE A 149 5.30 7.07 7.60
N ASP A 150 5.69 8.09 8.36
CA ASP A 150 6.69 7.97 9.41
C ASP A 150 6.25 7.00 10.51
N ASN A 151 4.97 7.02 10.90
CA ASN A 151 4.40 6.07 11.84
C ASN A 151 4.42 4.63 11.30
N ILE A 152 4.02 4.42 10.03
CA ILE A 152 3.94 3.08 9.43
C ILE A 152 5.32 2.45 9.29
N GLN A 153 6.32 3.21 8.83
CA GLN A 153 7.66 2.69 8.55
C GLN A 153 8.45 2.27 9.80
N GLN A 154 8.02 2.64 11.01
CA GLN A 154 8.70 2.23 12.25
C GLN A 154 8.62 0.73 12.50
N GLU A 155 7.59 0.05 11.97
CA GLU A 155 7.47 -1.39 12.09
C GLU A 155 8.49 -2.10 11.17
N GLU A 156 9.54 -2.66 11.77
CA GLU A 156 10.63 -3.31 11.01
C GLU A 156 10.14 -4.46 10.13
N LYS A 157 9.14 -5.23 10.61
CA LYS A 157 8.52 -6.32 9.83
C LYS A 157 7.91 -5.82 8.52
N LEU A 158 7.29 -4.64 8.55
CA LEU A 158 6.67 -4.01 7.39
C LEU A 158 7.72 -3.34 6.51
N ARG A 159 8.66 -2.62 7.12
CA ARG A 159 9.73 -1.93 6.39
C ARG A 159 10.61 -2.90 5.61
N GLN A 160 10.88 -4.08 6.14
CA GLN A 160 11.75 -5.10 5.53
C GLN A 160 13.14 -4.50 5.23
N ASP A 161 13.59 -4.59 3.98
CA ASP A 161 14.84 -4.05 3.46
C ASP A 161 14.69 -2.63 2.87
N LEU A 162 13.50 -2.02 2.92
CA LEU A 162 13.31 -0.65 2.43
C LEU A 162 13.98 0.37 3.34
N ASP A 163 14.52 1.42 2.71
CA ASP A 163 15.15 2.53 3.43
C ASP A 163 14.17 3.20 4.39
N LEU A 164 14.66 3.51 5.60
CA LEU A 164 13.96 4.36 6.55
C LEU A 164 14.03 5.82 6.06
N ILE A 165 12.88 6.39 5.68
CA ILE A 165 12.81 7.73 5.12
C ILE A 165 12.79 8.75 6.27
N SER A 166 13.75 9.68 6.29
CA SER A 166 13.77 10.73 7.30
C SER A 166 12.67 11.78 7.08
N PHE A 167 11.95 12.08 8.16
CA PHE A 167 10.95 13.15 8.27
C PHE A 167 11.36 14.19 9.34
N ASN A 168 12.65 14.49 9.48
CA ASN A 168 13.10 15.54 10.39
C ASN A 168 12.71 16.94 9.86
N LEU A 169 11.49 17.36 10.18
CA LEU A 169 10.89 18.63 9.76
C LEU A 169 11.32 19.82 10.64
N LEU A 170 12.12 19.59 11.69
CA LEU A 170 12.60 20.65 12.58
C LEU A 170 13.66 21.55 11.92
N HIS A 171 14.23 21.15 10.78
CA HIS A 171 15.30 21.88 10.08
C HIS A 171 14.83 22.71 8.87
N LEU A 172 13.53 22.99 8.75
CA LEU A 172 13.00 23.77 7.61
C LEU A 172 13.34 25.27 7.68
N TYR A 173 13.83 25.76 8.81
CA TYR A 173 14.12 27.18 9.08
C TYR A 173 15.58 27.44 9.46
N ASN A 174 16.54 26.72 8.87
CA ASN A 174 17.97 27.06 8.96
C ASN A 174 18.43 27.80 7.70
#